data_AF-A0A7C7MGP4-F1
#
_entry.id   AF-A0A7C7MGP4-F1
#
_cell.length_a   1.000
_cell.length_b   1.000
_cell.length_c   1.000
_cell.angle_alpha   90.00
_cell.angle_beta   90.00
_cell.angle_gamma   90.00
#
_symmetry.space_group_name_H-M   'P 1'
#
loop_
_entity.id
_entity.type
_entity.pdbx_description
1 polymer ?
#
loop_
_entity_poly.entity_id
_entity_poly.type
_entity_poly.pdbx_seq_one_letter_code
_entity_poly.pdbx_strand_id
1 'polypeptide(L)'
;MVERIALISPETVKINLAISTRGLVMMGLANAWSLNAELSAAAHVSQREDFKRHIEEAGERGGMRELRRTRDNPFQPEPFGPRSQPRS
;
A
#
# COMPACT_ATOMS: atom_id res chain seq x y z
N MET A 1 14.03 -8.07 17.94
CA MET A 1 13.58 -9.03 16.88
C MET A 1 14.77 -9.65 16.16
N VAL A 2 15.72 -8.82 15.71
CA VAL A 2 16.99 -9.28 15.12
C VAL A 2 17.79 -10.17 16.08
N GLU A 3 17.78 -9.90 17.39
CA GLU A 3 18.49 -10.74 18.37
C GLU A 3 17.97 -12.18 18.39
N ARG A 4 16.67 -12.39 18.15
CA ARG A 4 16.07 -13.72 18.13
C ARG A 4 16.45 -14.52 16.88
N ILE A 5 16.62 -13.85 15.75
CA ILE A 5 17.06 -14.48 14.49
C ILE A 5 18.53 -14.88 14.61
N ALA A 6 19.35 -14.08 15.29
CA ALA A 6 20.77 -14.36 15.50
C ALA A 6 21.07 -15.63 16.33
N LEU A 7 20.08 -16.13 17.08
CA LEU A 7 20.18 -17.39 17.83
C LEU A 7 19.97 -18.65 16.97
N ILE A 8 19.59 -18.49 15.69
CA ILE A 8 19.32 -19.58 14.76
C ILE A 8 20.52 -19.69 13.80
N SER A 9 20.85 -20.90 13.36
CA SER A 9 21.92 -21.09 12.38
C SER A 9 21.61 -20.31 11.08
N PRO A 10 22.63 -19.65 10.48
CA PRO A 10 22.45 -18.93 9.23
C PRO A 10 21.89 -19.80 8.10
N GLU A 11 22.26 -21.08 8.02
CA GLU A 11 21.74 -22.02 7.03
C GLU A 11 20.23 -22.22 7.17
N THR A 12 19.72 -22.41 8.38
CA THR A 12 18.28 -22.59 8.63
C THR A 12 17.49 -21.34 8.28
N VAL A 13 18.01 -20.15 8.63
CA VAL A 13 17.38 -18.88 8.26
C VAL A 13 17.30 -18.73 6.73
N LYS A 14 18.38 -19.06 6.01
CA LYS A 14 18.42 -19.01 4.54
C LYS A 14 17.41 -19.94 3.89
N ILE A 15 17.31 -21.20 4.37
CA ILE A 15 16.37 -22.17 3.81
C ILE A 15 14.93 -21.73 4.03
N ASN A 16 14.59 -21.29 5.26
CA ASN A 16 13.24 -20.83 5.56
C ASN A 16 12.86 -19.60 4.72
N LEU A 17 13.77 -18.63 4.61
CA LEU A 17 13.56 -17.47 3.74
C LEU A 17 13.33 -17.89 2.28
N ALA A 18 14.10 -18.84 1.76
CA ALA A 18 13.96 -19.32 0.39
C ALA A 18 12.61 -20.01 0.17
N ILE A 19 12.16 -20.86 1.10
CA ILE A 19 10.85 -21.54 1.03
C ILE A 19 9.71 -20.52 1.06
N SER A 20 9.73 -19.58 2.01
CA SER A 20 8.71 -18.54 2.12
C SER A 20 8.67 -17.64 0.87
N THR A 21 9.85 -17.26 0.35
CA THR A 21 9.94 -16.47 -0.89
C THR A 21 9.37 -17.22 -2.09
N ARG A 22 9.64 -18.53 -2.22
CA ARG A 22 9.03 -19.36 -3.27
C ARG A 22 7.51 -19.38 -3.14
N GLY A 23 6.98 -19.52 -1.92
CA GLY A 23 5.52 -19.43 -1.68
C GLY A 23 4.94 -18.11 -2.20
N LEU A 24 5.58 -16.98 -1.90
CA LEU A 24 5.17 -15.66 -2.41
C LEU A 24 5.20 -15.59 -3.95
N VAL A 25 6.26 -16.10 -4.58
CA VAL A 25 6.38 -16.14 -6.05
C VAL A 25 5.27 -16.99 -6.67
N MET A 26 4.97 -18.16 -6.09
CA MET A 26 3.88 -19.04 -6.55
C MET A 26 2.51 -18.39 -6.42
N MET A 27 2.31 -17.52 -5.42
CA MET A 27 1.09 -16.70 -5.29
C MET A 27 1.02 -15.56 -6.33
N GLY A 28 2.02 -15.41 -7.21
CA GLY A 28 2.01 -14.44 -8.29
C GLY A 28 2.72 -13.12 -7.98
N LEU A 29 3.50 -13.05 -6.89
CA LEU A 29 4.22 -11.81 -6.51
C LEU A 29 5.05 -11.24 -7.67
N ALA A 30 5.76 -12.08 -8.42
CA ALA A 30 6.58 -11.63 -9.54
C ALA A 30 5.74 -10.95 -10.63
N ASN A 31 4.61 -11.54 -11.00
CA ASN A 31 3.71 -10.98 -12.01
C ASN A 31 3.09 -9.67 -11.53
N ALA A 32 2.64 -9.64 -10.27
CA ALA A 32 2.08 -8.44 -9.67
C ALA A 32 3.09 -7.28 -9.66
N TRP A 33 4.35 -7.56 -9.29
CA TRP A 33 5.39 -6.54 -9.23
C TRP A 33 5.75 -5.98 -10.61
N SER A 34 5.87 -6.85 -11.62
CA SER A 34 6.16 -6.43 -13.00
C SER A 34 5.07 -5.49 -13.54
N LEU A 35 3.80 -5.82 -13.30
CA LEU A 35 2.66 -5.02 -13.79
C LEU A 35 2.37 -3.78 -12.95
N ASN A 36 2.84 -3.72 -11.70
CA ASN A 36 2.49 -2.64 -10.78
C ASN A 36 2.87 -1.26 -11.33
N ALA A 37 4.04 -1.13 -11.99
CA ALA A 37 4.47 0.15 -12.56
C ALA A 37 3.53 0.60 -13.70
N GLU A 38 3.18 -0.30 -14.61
CA GLU A 38 2.29 -0.02 -15.74
C GLU A 38 0.87 0.33 -15.26
N LEU A 39 0.33 -0.45 -14.32
CA LEU A 39 -0.99 -0.20 -13.74
C LEU A 39 -1.02 1.12 -12.96
N SER A 40 0.04 1.45 -12.23
CA SER A 40 0.16 2.74 -11.53
C SER A 40 0.19 3.90 -12.51
N ALA A 41 0.93 3.77 -13.63
CA ALA A 41 0.96 4.79 -14.66
C ALA A 41 -0.43 4.97 -15.31
N ALA A 42 -1.08 3.85 -15.69
CA ALA A 42 -2.44 3.86 -16.22
C ALA A 42 -3.43 4.52 -15.27
N ALA A 43 -3.33 4.24 -13.96
CA ALA A 43 -4.17 4.87 -12.95
C ALA A 43 -3.95 6.39 -12.88
N HIS A 44 -2.71 6.88 -13.02
CA HIS A 44 -2.43 8.31 -12.99
C HIS A 44 -2.89 9.06 -14.24
N VAL A 45 -2.78 8.45 -15.42
CA VAL A 45 -3.18 9.12 -16.69
C VAL A 45 -4.67 9.01 -16.99
N SER A 46 -5.38 8.06 -16.39
CA SER A 46 -6.83 7.87 -16.58
C SER A 46 -7.69 8.72 -15.64
N GLN A 47 -7.08 9.50 -14.75
CA GLN A 47 -7.83 10.33 -13.80
C GLN A 47 -8.51 11.47 -14.53
N ARG A 48 -9.79 11.66 -14.25
CA ARG A 48 -10.52 12.83 -14.75
C ARG A 48 -10.19 14.05 -13.91
N GLU A 49 -9.97 15.16 -14.59
CA GLU A 49 -9.57 16.42 -13.96
C GLU A 49 -10.59 16.91 -12.92
N ASP A 50 -11.88 16.75 -13.19
CA ASP A 50 -12.97 17.16 -12.30
C ASP A 50 -12.97 16.44 -10.94
N PHE A 51 -12.44 15.21 -10.90
CA PHE A 51 -12.30 14.45 -9.65
C PHE A 51 -10.94 14.67 -8.97
N LYS A 52 -9.89 15.01 -9.72
CA LYS A 52 -8.52 15.07 -9.19
C LYS A 52 -8.14 16.46 -8.67
N ARG A 53 -8.54 17.51 -9.39
CA ARG A 53 -8.05 18.87 -9.20
C ARG A 53 -8.22 19.40 -7.79
N HIS A 54 -9.41 19.22 -7.20
CA HIS A 54 -9.70 19.71 -5.85
C HIS A 54 -8.83 19.04 -4.76
N ILE A 55 -8.37 17.80 -4.99
CA ILE A 55 -7.49 17.06 -4.09
C ILE A 55 -6.06 17.60 -4.22
N GLU A 56 -5.60 17.86 -5.45
CA GLU A 56 -4.28 18.45 -5.71
C GLU A 56 -4.17 19.87 -5.14
N GLU A 57 -5.17 20.73 -5.39
CA GLU A 57 -5.24 22.09 -4.84
C GLU A 57 -5.30 22.10 -3.30
N ALA A 58 -5.89 21.06 -2.68
CA ALA A 58 -5.83 20.90 -1.22
C ALA A 58 -4.40 20.56 -0.75
N GLY A 59 -3.69 19.72 -1.50
CA GLY A 59 -2.29 19.39 -1.25
C GLY A 59 -1.33 20.57 -1.44
N GLU A 60 -1.54 21.39 -2.46
CA GLU A 60 -0.74 22.59 -2.70
C GLU A 60 -0.92 23.63 -1.59
N ARG A 61 -2.16 23.83 -1.11
CA ARG A 61 -2.47 24.81 -0.06
C ARG A 61 -2.08 24.35 1.35
N GLY A 62 -2.29 23.08 1.67
CA GLY A 62 -2.21 22.56 3.04
C GLY A 62 -1.28 21.36 3.23
N GLY A 63 -0.49 21.02 2.21
CA GLY A 63 0.43 19.90 2.21
C GLY A 63 -0.26 18.53 2.26
N MET A 64 0.54 17.50 2.56
CA MET A 64 0.10 16.09 2.54
C MET A 64 -1.03 15.77 3.54
N ARG A 65 -1.20 16.59 4.59
CA ARG A 65 -2.29 16.41 5.56
C ARG A 65 -3.63 16.76 4.93
N GLU A 66 -3.74 17.93 4.32
CA GLU A 66 -4.98 18.37 3.68
C GLU A 66 -5.29 17.55 2.42
N LEU A 67 -4.28 17.15 1.65
CA LEU A 67 -4.47 16.21 0.54
C LEU A 67 -5.17 14.92 1.00
N ARG A 68 -4.64 14.25 2.03
CA ARG A 68 -5.23 13.02 2.56
C ARG A 68 -6.60 13.25 3.16
N ARG A 69 -6.78 14.35 3.88
CA ARG A 69 -8.08 14.71 4.46
C ARG A 69 -9.14 14.84 3.37
N THR A 70 -8.87 15.59 2.31
CA THR A 70 -9.81 15.78 1.19
C THR A 70 -10.07 14.48 0.44
N ARG A 71 -9.03 13.67 0.21
CA ARG A 71 -9.13 12.38 -0.49
C ARG A 71 -9.92 11.33 0.31
N ASP A 72 -9.65 11.20 1.61
CA ASP A 72 -10.09 10.06 2.42
C ASP A 72 -11.34 10.34 3.27
N ASN A 73 -11.59 11.60 3.66
CA ASN A 73 -12.74 11.95 4.52
C ASN A 73 -14.11 11.49 3.98
N PRO A 74 -14.40 11.56 2.67
CA PRO A 74 -15.68 11.09 2.14
C PRO A 74 -15.94 9.59 2.39
N PHE A 75 -14.89 8.82 2.66
CA PHE A 75 -14.92 7.40 2.91
C PHE A 75 -14.71 7.05 4.39
N GLN A 76 -14.97 7.99 5.31
CA GLN A 76 -14.95 7.73 6.75
C GLN A 76 -16.39 7.50 7.28
N PRO A 77 -16.64 6.46 8.10
CA PRO A 77 -15.70 5.42 8.53
C PRO A 77 -15.27 4.51 7.36
N GLU A 78 -14.01 4.08 7.36
CA GLU A 78 -13.42 3.29 6.28
C GLU A 78 -14.26 2.03 5.99
N PRO A 79 -14.79 1.86 4.77
CA PRO A 79 -15.45 0.62 4.38
C PRO A 79 -14.49 -0.54 4.55
N PHE A 80 -14.91 -1.59 5.28
CA PHE A 80 -14.10 -2.78 5.57
C PHE A 80 -12.79 -2.52 6.34
N GLY A 81 -12.60 -1.31 6.88
CA GLY A 81 -11.41 -0.93 7.64
C GLY A 81 -11.53 -1.22 9.15
N PRO A 82 -10.40 -1.15 9.89
CA PRO A 82 -10.40 -1.29 11.35
C PRO A 82 -11.23 -0.22 12.09
N ARG A 83 -11.55 0.89 11.41
CA ARG A 83 -12.42 1.97 11.90
C ARG A 83 -13.76 2.04 11.15
N SER A 84 -14.25 0.90 10.66
CA SER A 84 -15.52 0.80 9.91
C SER A 84 -16.76 1.15 10.74
N GLN A 85 -16.67 1.20 12.07
CA GLN A 85 -17.77 1.63 12.93
C GLN A 85 -17.63 3.12 13.30
N PRO A 86 -18.74 3.87 13.37
CA PRO A 86 -18.76 5.20 13.94
C PRO A 86 -18.21 5.15 15.38
N ARG A 87 -17.34 6.11 15.74
CA ARG A 87 -16.95 6.28 17.15
C ARG A 87 -18.19 6.76 17.92
N SER A 88 -18.72 5.90 18.79
CA SER A 88 -19.76 6.23 19.77
C SER A 88 -19.28 7.30 20.75
#